data_AF-A0A7X8WUK4-F1
#
_entry.id   AF-A0A7X8WUK4-F1
#
_cell.length_a   1.000
_cell.length_b   1.000
_cell.length_c   1.000
_cell.angle_alpha   90.00
_cell.angle_beta   90.00
_cell.angle_gamma   90.00
#
_symmetry.space_group_name_H-M   'P 1'
#
loop_
_entity.id
_entity.type
_entity.pdbx_description
1 polymer ?
#
loop_
_entity_poly.entity_id
_entity_poly.type
_entity_poly.pdbx_seq_one_letter_code
_entity_poly.pdbx_strand_id
1 'polypeptide(L)'
;MKKLIVTERESVNAILVGLITQEETEEQVTEYLDELAFLANTANINTVHRVTQRLTMANSVTFVGSGKLQEIKEYIEAEEEKDNKIGVVIFDDELSPRQIRNIERVLEVPILDRTSLILDIFAMRAQT
;
A
#
# COMPACT_ATOMS: atom_id res chain seq x y z
N MET A 1 5.59 -13.59 -6.78
CA MET A 1 5.55 -12.67 -5.63
C MET A 1 6.98 -12.47 -5.17
N LYS A 2 7.53 -11.26 -5.33
CA LYS A 2 8.82 -10.92 -4.72
C LYS A 2 8.57 -10.76 -3.22
N LYS A 3 9.18 -11.63 -2.41
CA LYS A 3 9.12 -11.53 -0.96
C LYS A 3 9.86 -10.25 -0.57
N LEU A 4 9.17 -9.30 0.06
CA LEU A 4 9.83 -8.13 0.67
C LEU A 4 10.52 -8.65 1.94
N ILE A 5 11.73 -9.18 1.80
CA ILE A 5 12.53 -9.58 2.96
C ILE A 5 13.12 -8.29 3.52
N VAL A 6 12.41 -7.68 4.46
CA VAL A 6 12.93 -6.55 5.24
C VAL A 6 13.97 -7.09 6.20
N THR A 7 15.25 -6.99 5.82
CA THR A 7 16.39 -7.24 6.71
C THR A 7 16.44 -6.21 7.84
N GLU A 8 16.96 -6.60 9.02
CA GLU A 8 16.99 -5.82 10.28
C GLU A 8 17.62 -4.41 10.23
N ARG A 9 18.10 -3.93 9.09
CA ARG A 9 18.91 -2.69 8.99
C ARG A 9 18.31 -1.53 8.21
N GLU A 10 17.24 -1.71 7.44
CA GLU A 10 16.63 -0.60 6.69
C GLU A 10 15.10 -0.63 6.73
N SER A 11 14.51 0.45 7.25
CA SER A 11 13.07 0.69 7.19
C SER A 11 12.64 0.99 5.76
N VAL A 12 11.55 0.39 5.31
CA VAL A 12 11.02 0.62 3.96
C VAL A 12 9.92 1.68 4.01
N ASN A 13 10.02 2.76 3.23
CA ASN A 13 8.97 3.77 3.16
C ASN A 13 7.77 3.27 2.34
N ALA A 14 6.56 3.56 2.82
CA ALA A 14 5.32 3.12 2.23
C ALA A 14 4.29 4.23 2.04
N ILE A 15 3.50 4.08 0.99
CA ILE A 15 2.23 4.79 0.79
C ILE A 15 1.10 3.84 1.12
N LEU A 16 0.13 4.28 1.91
CA LEU A 16 -1.10 3.52 2.15
C LEU A 16 -2.22 4.01 1.23
N VAL A 17 -3.01 3.08 0.70
CA VAL A 17 -4.11 3.36 -0.22
C VAL A 17 -5.40 2.73 0.29
N GLY A 18 -6.42 3.57 0.51
CA GLY A 18 -7.77 3.13 0.88
C GLY A 18 -8.84 3.60 -0.11
N LEU A 19 -9.97 2.90 -0.15
CA LEU A 19 -11.16 3.36 -0.86
C LEU A 19 -12.22 3.79 0.15
N ILE A 20 -13.00 4.81 -0.23
CA ILE A 20 -14.19 5.21 0.50
C ILE A 20 -15.38 4.82 -0.38
N THR A 21 -16.03 3.71 -0.02
CA THR A 21 -17.21 3.23 -0.75
C THR A 21 -18.50 3.89 -0.26
N GLN A 22 -19.66 3.45 -0.75
CA GLN A 22 -20.95 3.94 -0.24
C GLN A 22 -21.32 3.33 1.12
N GLU A 23 -20.66 2.24 1.50
CA GLU A 23 -20.93 1.51 2.75
C GLU A 23 -20.09 2.02 3.92
N GLU A 24 -19.12 2.89 3.64
CA GLU A 24 -18.10 3.34 4.60
C GLU A 24 -18.05 4.86 4.68
N THR A 25 -17.86 5.37 5.90
CA THR A 25 -17.59 6.79 6.13
C THR A 25 -16.10 7.10 5.95
N GLU A 26 -15.76 8.38 5.75
CA GLU A 26 -14.36 8.80 5.69
C GLU A 26 -13.62 8.53 7.02
N GLU A 27 -14.34 8.61 8.14
CA GLU A 27 -13.82 8.32 9.48
C GLU A 27 -13.44 6.84 9.61
N GLN A 28 -14.33 5.93 9.18
CA GLN A 28 -14.05 4.49 9.18
C GLN A 28 -12.81 4.15 8.35
N VAL A 29 -12.70 4.70 7.14
CA VAL A 29 -11.52 4.47 6.28
C VAL A 29 -10.25 5.05 6.90
N THR A 30 -10.36 6.17 7.62
CA THR A 30 -9.23 6.74 8.35
C THR A 30 -8.76 5.80 9.46
N GLU A 31 -9.69 5.25 10.24
CA GLU A 31 -9.39 4.24 11.28
C GLU A 31 -8.75 2.99 10.69
N TYR A 32 -9.22 2.50 9.54
CA TYR A 32 -8.62 1.34 8.87
C TYR A 32 -7.18 1.63 8.41
N LEU A 33 -6.91 2.81 7.88
CA LEU A 33 -5.56 3.22 7.49
C LEU A 33 -4.64 3.47 8.69
N ASP A 34 -5.19 3.88 9.85
CA ASP A 34 -4.44 3.96 11.11
C ASP A 34 -4.01 2.58 11.59
N GLU A 35 -4.93 1.60 11.56
CA GLU A 35 -4.62 0.21 11.85
C GLU A 35 -3.57 -0.35 10.86
N LEU A 36 -3.74 -0.12 9.56
CA LEU A 36 -2.82 -0.59 8.53
C LEU A 36 -1.41 0.00 8.72
N ALA A 37 -1.32 1.29 9.07
CA ALA A 37 -0.05 1.93 9.41
C ALA A 37 0.61 1.29 10.64
N PHE A 38 -0.18 0.96 11.65
CA PHE A 38 0.31 0.24 12.84
C PHE A 38 0.84 -1.15 12.46
N LEU A 39 0.10 -1.93 11.66
CA LEU A 39 0.55 -3.24 11.18
C LEU A 39 1.87 -3.12 10.40
N ALA A 40 1.93 -2.20 9.43
CA ALA A 40 3.13 -1.93 8.63
C ALA A 40 4.35 -1.60 9.50
N ASN A 41 4.16 -0.76 10.53
CA ASN A 41 5.22 -0.41 11.46
C ASN A 41 5.79 -1.65 12.19
N THR A 42 4.94 -2.61 12.57
CA THR A 42 5.42 -3.87 13.19
C THR A 42 6.24 -4.75 12.24
N ALA A 43 6.19 -4.48 10.93
CA ALA A 43 6.99 -5.13 9.90
C ALA A 43 8.20 -4.29 9.46
N ASN A 44 8.60 -3.25 10.22
CA ASN A 44 9.64 -2.27 9.85
C ASN A 44 9.33 -1.50 8.54
N ILE A 45 8.05 -1.30 8.24
CA ILE A 45 7.59 -0.49 7.12
C ILE A 45 7.11 0.87 7.65
N ASN A 46 7.75 1.95 7.22
CA ASN A 46 7.47 3.32 7.63
C ASN A 46 6.42 3.95 6.69
N THR A 47 5.25 4.28 7.21
CA THR A 47 4.21 4.96 6.42
C THR A 47 4.54 6.45 6.29
N VAL A 48 4.80 6.92 5.07
CA VAL A 48 5.14 8.33 4.80
C VAL A 48 4.00 9.11 4.14
N HIS A 49 3.04 8.41 3.54
CA HIS A 49 1.90 9.04 2.88
C HIS A 49 0.65 8.17 2.92
N ARG A 50 -0.52 8.80 2.83
CA ARG A 50 -1.82 8.14 2.77
C ARG A 50 -2.65 8.73 1.66
N VAL A 51 -3.28 7.86 0.89
CA VAL A 51 -4.07 8.21 -0.27
C VAL A 51 -5.43 7.53 -0.15
N THR A 52 -6.50 8.31 -0.31
CA THR A 52 -7.86 7.77 -0.40
C THR A 52 -8.51 8.18 -1.71
N GLN A 53 -9.46 7.36 -2.16
CA GLN A 53 -10.35 7.73 -3.26
C GLN A 53 -11.77 7.29 -2.98
N ARG A 54 -12.71 8.21 -3.18
CA ARG A 54 -14.14 7.88 -3.16
C ARG A 54 -14.55 7.23 -4.47
N LEU A 55 -15.09 6.02 -4.42
CA LEU A 55 -15.64 5.29 -5.57
C LEU A 55 -16.88 4.50 -5.13
N THR A 56 -17.84 4.27 -6.02
CA THR A 56 -18.98 3.38 -5.71
C THR A 56 -18.52 1.94 -5.44
N MET A 57 -17.49 1.49 -6.13
CA MET A 57 -16.85 0.19 -5.98
C MET A 57 -15.40 0.26 -6.46
N ALA A 58 -14.56 -0.67 -6.01
CA ALA A 58 -13.18 -0.77 -6.47
C ALA A 58 -13.11 -0.96 -8.00
N ASN A 59 -12.14 -0.30 -8.63
CA ASN A 59 -11.84 -0.50 -10.03
C ASN A 59 -11.28 -1.92 -10.25
N SER A 60 -11.89 -2.69 -11.15
CA SER A 60 -11.52 -4.09 -11.41
C SER A 60 -10.14 -4.28 -12.06
N VAL A 61 -9.50 -3.19 -12.51
CA VAL A 61 -8.20 -3.20 -13.19
C VAL A 61 -7.08 -2.70 -12.29
N THR A 62 -7.31 -1.64 -11.52
CA THR A 62 -6.28 -0.92 -10.73
C THR A 62 -6.69 -0.58 -9.31
N PHE A 63 -7.86 -1.06 -8.85
CA PHE A 63 -8.46 -0.78 -7.53
C PHE A 63 -8.90 0.69 -7.34
N VAL A 64 -7.98 1.64 -7.53
CA VAL A 64 -8.27 3.07 -7.71
C VAL A 64 -8.46 3.41 -9.20
N GLY A 65 -8.99 4.59 -9.49
CA GLY A 65 -9.08 5.13 -10.84
C GLY A 65 -7.70 5.52 -11.41
N SER A 66 -7.59 5.61 -12.73
CA SER A 66 -6.32 5.92 -13.42
C SER A 66 -5.72 7.27 -13.04
N GLY A 67 -6.54 8.31 -12.83
CA GLY A 67 -6.05 9.62 -12.39
C GLY A 67 -5.40 9.56 -11.01
N LYS A 68 -6.03 8.84 -10.07
CA LYS A 68 -5.48 8.65 -8.73
C LYS A 68 -4.19 7.82 -8.76
N LEU A 69 -4.14 6.80 -9.61
CA LEU A 69 -2.94 6.01 -9.80
C LEU A 69 -1.78 6.85 -10.35
N GLN A 70 -2.07 7.79 -11.26
CA GLN A 70 -1.09 8.72 -11.78
C GLN A 70 -0.60 9.71 -10.70
N GLU A 71 -1.50 10.24 -9.85
CA GLU A 71 -1.11 11.07 -8.70
C GLU A 71 -0.15 10.31 -7.74
N ILE A 72 -0.42 9.02 -7.49
CA ILE A 72 0.48 8.18 -6.68
C ILE A 72 1.84 8.04 -7.35
N LYS A 73 1.88 7.81 -8.67
CA LYS A 73 3.13 7.72 -9.44
C LYS A 73 3.94 9.01 -9.33
N GLU A 74 3.30 10.15 -9.55
CA GLU A 74 3.95 11.46 -9.47
C GLU A 74 4.52 11.73 -8.07
N TYR A 75 3.80 11.33 -7.01
CA TYR A 75 4.31 11.42 -5.66
C TYR A 75 5.55 10.54 -5.44
N ILE A 76 5.54 9.30 -5.95
CA ILE A 76 6.70 8.39 -5.86
C ILE A 76 7.91 9.00 -6.56
N GLU A 77 7.75 9.48 -7.79
CA GLU A 77 8.82 10.12 -8.58
C GLU A 77 9.37 11.36 -7.87
N ALA A 78 8.49 12.20 -7.32
CA ALA A 78 8.89 13.42 -6.61
C ALA A 78 9.64 13.13 -5.29
N GLU A 79 9.33 12.04 -4.60
CA GLU A 79 10.08 11.63 -3.41
C GLU A 79 11.41 10.95 -3.78
N GLU A 80 11.46 10.22 -4.90
CA GLU A 80 12.72 9.67 -5.42
C GLU A 80 13.72 10.78 -5.81
N GLU A 81 13.26 11.88 -6.42
CA GLU A 81 14.10 13.06 -6.68
C GLU A 81 14.70 13.71 -5.42
N LYS A 82 14.07 13.50 -4.25
CA LYS A 82 14.52 14.03 -2.96
C LYS A 82 15.35 13.03 -2.15
N ASP A 83 15.75 11.90 -2.74
CA ASP A 83 16.42 10.78 -2.06
C ASP A 83 15.55 10.13 -0.95
N ASN A 84 14.23 10.29 -1.04
CA ASN A 84 13.21 9.73 -0.14
C ASN A 84 12.48 8.55 -0.80
N LYS A 85 13.23 7.53 -1.24
CA LYS A 85 12.66 6.43 -2.03
C LYS A 85 11.44 5.77 -1.36
N ILE A 86 10.33 5.68 -2.10
CA ILE A 86 9.18 4.85 -1.74
C ILE A 86 9.47 3.41 -2.15
N GLY A 87 9.45 2.49 -1.17
CA GLY A 87 9.80 1.10 -1.40
C GLY A 87 8.61 0.16 -1.58
N VAL A 88 7.40 0.58 -1.19
CA VAL A 88 6.18 -0.22 -1.33
C VAL A 88 4.92 0.65 -1.31
N VAL A 89 3.87 0.21 -2.00
CA VAL A 89 2.52 0.76 -1.83
C VAL A 89 1.62 -0.34 -1.27
N ILE A 90 0.94 -0.02 -0.17
CA ILE A 90 0.09 -0.96 0.56
C ILE A 90 -1.36 -0.57 0.40
N PHE A 91 -2.17 -1.49 -0.11
CA PHE A 91 -3.60 -1.33 -0.25
C PHE A 91 -4.31 -1.93 0.97
N ASP A 92 -5.31 -1.22 1.48
CA ASP A 92 -6.05 -1.61 2.67
C ASP A 92 -6.96 -2.83 2.46
N ASP A 93 -7.40 -3.03 1.22
CA ASP A 93 -8.21 -4.17 0.79
C ASP A 93 -7.38 -5.21 0.05
N GLU A 94 -7.89 -6.45 0.02
CA GLU A 94 -7.32 -7.51 -0.79
C GLU A 94 -7.37 -7.18 -2.28
N LEU A 95 -6.25 -7.40 -2.97
CA LEU A 95 -6.15 -7.16 -4.40
C LEU A 95 -6.18 -8.47 -5.17
N SER A 96 -6.93 -8.49 -6.27
CA SER A 96 -6.82 -9.57 -7.23
C SER A 96 -5.43 -9.61 -7.86
N PRO A 97 -4.93 -10.79 -8.29
CA PRO A 97 -3.64 -10.89 -8.99
C PRO A 97 -3.56 -10.00 -10.24
N ARG A 98 -4.70 -9.70 -10.88
CA ARG A 98 -4.76 -8.80 -12.03
C ARG A 98 -4.52 -7.34 -11.60
N GLN A 99 -5.14 -6.89 -10.51
CA GLN A 99 -4.93 -5.54 -9.99
C GLN A 99 -3.47 -5.33 -9.61
N ILE A 100 -2.88 -6.24 -8.83
CA ILE A 100 -1.46 -6.18 -8.43
C ILE A 100 -0.56 -5.98 -9.65
N ARG A 101 -0.67 -6.85 -10.66
CA ARG A 101 0.18 -6.76 -11.88
C ARG A 101 -0.01 -5.46 -12.66
N ASN A 102 -1.22 -4.90 -12.69
CA ASN A 102 -1.49 -3.68 -13.42
C ASN A 102 -0.98 -2.45 -12.67
N ILE A 103 -1.16 -2.43 -11.34
CA ILE A 103 -0.68 -1.36 -10.47
C ILE A 103 0.86 -1.35 -10.48
N GLU A 104 1.51 -2.51 -10.28
CA GLU A 104 2.98 -2.65 -10.35
C GLU A 104 3.54 -2.14 -11.69
N ARG A 105 2.86 -2.40 -12.81
CA ARG A 105 3.29 -1.92 -14.13
C ARG A 105 3.28 -0.39 -14.23
N VAL A 106 2.36 0.27 -13.53
CA VAL A 106 2.23 1.73 -13.60
C VAL A 106 3.15 2.41 -12.58
N LEU A 107 3.12 1.94 -11.33
CA LEU A 107 3.83 2.56 -10.21
C LEU A 107 5.29 2.15 -10.12
N GLU A 108 5.68 1.04 -10.75
CA GLU A 108 7.07 0.55 -10.81
C GLU A 108 7.71 0.28 -9.43
N VAL A 109 6.87 0.14 -8.41
CA VAL A 109 7.23 -0.24 -7.04
C VAL A 109 6.47 -1.49 -6.59
N PRO A 110 7.01 -2.27 -5.63
CA PRO A 110 6.30 -3.40 -5.03
C PRO A 110 4.93 -3.01 -4.48
N ILE A 111 3.95 -3.89 -4.66
CA ILE A 111 2.59 -3.73 -4.14
C ILE A 111 2.32 -4.81 -3.09
N LEU A 112 1.77 -4.38 -1.96
CA LEU A 112 1.20 -5.24 -0.94
C LEU A 112 -0.28 -4.93 -0.78
N ASP A 113 -1.05 -5.93 -0.40
CA ASP A 113 -2.38 -5.75 0.17
C ASP A 113 -2.38 -6.13 1.66
N ARG A 114 -3.46 -5.79 2.36
CA ARG A 114 -3.62 -6.08 3.79
C ARG A 114 -3.41 -7.56 4.11
N THR A 115 -3.98 -8.47 3.30
CA THR A 115 -3.80 -9.92 3.49
C THR A 115 -2.34 -10.32 3.41
N SER A 116 -1.61 -9.85 2.40
CA SER A 116 -0.18 -10.16 2.21
C SER A 116 0.67 -9.58 3.34
N LEU A 117 0.40 -8.35 3.77
CA LEU A 117 1.11 -7.73 4.90
C LEU A 117 0.95 -8.54 6.19
N ILE A 118 -0.27 -8.95 6.51
CA ILE A 118 -0.57 -9.77 7.69
C ILE A 118 0.19 -11.10 7.63
N LEU A 119 0.18 -11.76 6.46
CA LEU A 119 0.91 -13.02 6.26
C LEU A 119 2.43 -12.85 6.41
N ASP A 120 2.99 -11.75 5.89
CA ASP A 120 4.41 -11.44 6.03
C ASP A 120 4.79 -11.18 7.50
N ILE A 121 3.97 -10.45 8.26
CA ILE A 121 4.16 -10.23 9.71
C ILE A 121 4.17 -11.56 10.46
N PHE A 122 3.22 -12.47 10.17
CA PHE A 122 3.22 -13.80 10.79
C PHE A 122 4.43 -14.62 10.41
N ALA A 123 4.85 -14.60 9.14
CA ALA A 123 6.03 -15.32 8.68
C ALA A 123 7.33 -14.78 9.30
N MET A 124 7.41 -13.48 9.60
CA MET A 124 8.53 -12.87 10.34
C MET A 124 8.58 -13.37 11.79
N ARG A 125 7.43 -13.42 12.47
CA ARG A 125 7.34 -13.86 13.88
C ARG A 125 7.49 -15.37 14.06
N ALA A 126 7.20 -16.16 13.02
CA ALA A 126 7.38 -17.61 13.06
C ALA A 126 8.86 -18.05 12.96
N GLN A 127 9.79 -17.13 12.68
CA GLN A 127 11.23 -17.42 12.53
C GLN A 127 12.04 -17.18 13.82
N THR A 128 11.42 -16.63 14.86
CA THR A 128 11.96 -16.53 16.23
C THR A 128 11.51 -17.70 17.09
#